data_AF-A0A2H0RM25-F1
#
_entry.id   AF-A0A2H0RM25-F1
#
_cell.length_a   1.000
_cell.length_b   1.000
_cell.length_c   1.000
_cell.angle_alpha   90.00
_cell.angle_beta   90.00
_cell.angle_gamma   90.00
#
_symmetry.space_group_name_H-M   'P 1'
#
loop_
_entity.id
_entity.type
_entity.pdbx_description
1 polymer ?
#
loop_
_entity_poly.entity_id
_entity_poly.type
_entity_poly.pdbx_seq_one_letter_code
_entity_poly.pdbx_strand_id
1 'polypeptide(L)'
;MFEVKRKQGESFDGMYRRFQRRIQKGGLVKEVRRRRYDDPTPNFTGRKFKKVRGIKIALKRGWLIKTGKATEEDFRPKRRRR
;
A
#
# COMPACT_ATOMS: atom_id res chain seq x y z
N MET A 1 11.15 -10.02 14.13
CA MET A 1 10.79 -9.11 15.25
C MET A 1 11.17 -7.69 14.86
N PHE A 2 10.26 -6.71 14.95
CA PHE A 2 10.60 -5.31 14.65
C PHE A 2 10.98 -4.62 15.95
N GLU A 3 12.26 -4.31 16.13
CA GLU A 3 12.74 -3.55 17.27
C GLU A 3 13.09 -2.13 16.84
N VAL A 4 12.63 -1.14 17.61
CA VAL A 4 12.99 0.28 17.42
C VAL A 4 13.33 0.85 18.79
N LYS A 5 14.60 1.25 18.95
CA LYS A 5 15.09 1.91 20.16
C LYS A 5 14.84 3.42 20.10
N ARG A 6 14.57 4.01 21.27
CA ARG A 6 14.42 5.46 21.43
C ARG A 6 15.76 6.15 21.18
N LYS A 7 15.75 7.24 20.41
CA LYS A 7 16.94 8.09 20.25
C LYS A 7 17.00 9.13 21.37
N GLN A 8 18.20 9.54 21.76
CA GLN A 8 18.39 10.61 22.75
C GLN A 8 17.79 11.92 22.20
N GLY A 9 17.00 12.63 23.02
CA GLY A 9 16.28 13.84 22.62
C GLY A 9 15.00 13.60 21.79
N GLU A 10 14.62 12.35 21.52
CA GLU A 10 13.38 12.04 20.78
C GLU A 10 12.16 11.98 21.71
N SER A 11 11.03 12.55 21.26
CA SER A 11 9.74 12.34 21.91
C SER A 11 9.26 10.90 21.73
N PHE A 12 8.40 10.43 22.63
CA PHE A 12 7.79 9.11 22.50
C PHE A 12 7.00 8.96 21.19
N ASP A 13 6.23 9.98 20.80
CA ASP A 13 5.46 9.98 19.55
C ASP A 13 6.37 9.85 18.31
N GLY A 14 7.52 10.52 18.31
CA GLY A 14 8.53 10.39 17.25
C GLY A 14 8.99 8.95 17.07
N MET A 15 9.33 8.28 18.18
CA MET A 15 9.73 6.88 18.19
C MET A 15 8.58 5.97 17.71
N TYR A 16 7.36 6.20 18.22
CA TYR A 16 6.18 5.41 17.86
C TYR A 16 5.85 5.51 16.36
N ARG A 17 5.94 6.69 15.75
CA ARG A 17 5.77 6.87 14.30
C ARG A 17 6.82 6.10 13.50
N ARG A 18 8.08 6.04 13.97
CA ARG A 18 9.12 5.22 13.32
C ARG A 18 8.77 3.73 13.40
N PHE A 19 8.34 3.27 14.57
CA PHE A 19 7.88 1.91 14.79
C PHE A 19 6.70 1.54 13.88
N GLN A 20 5.66 2.38 13.81
CA GLN A 20 4.52 2.17 12.92
C GLN A 20 4.94 2.10 11.45
N ARG A 21 5.80 3.02 10.98
CA ARG A 21 6.34 2.98 9.61
C ARG A 21 7.13 1.70 9.35
N ARG A 22 7.90 1.22 10.33
CA ARG A 22 8.68 -0.02 10.23
C ARG A 22 7.78 -1.25 10.10
N ILE A 23 6.72 -1.34 10.92
CA ILE A 23 5.69 -2.38 10.83
C ILE A 23 5.00 -2.38 9.46
N GLN A 24 4.62 -1.19 8.97
CA GLN A 24 3.94 -1.06 7.67
C GLN A 24 4.85 -1.48 6.50
N LYS A 25 6.11 -1.02 6.50
CA LYS A 25 7.12 -1.42 5.51
C LYS A 25 7.39 -2.93 5.56
N GLY A 26 7.44 -3.50 6.75
CA GLY A 26 7.64 -4.92 6.98
C GLY A 26 6.46 -5.80 6.58
N GLY A 27 5.33 -5.22 6.18
CA GLY A 27 4.18 -5.98 5.67
C GLY A 27 3.40 -6.78 6.72
N LEU A 28 3.81 -6.76 8.00
CA LEU A 28 3.20 -7.53 9.08
C LEU A 28 1.69 -7.31 9.18
N VAL A 29 1.23 -6.06 9.07
CA VAL A 29 -0.22 -5.75 9.09
C VAL A 29 -0.97 -6.43 7.94
N LYS A 30 -0.37 -6.46 6.74
CA LYS A 30 -0.99 -7.11 5.57
C LYS A 30 -1.02 -8.62 5.76
N GLU A 31 0.06 -9.19 6.29
CA GLU A 31 0.17 -10.61 6.56
C GLU A 31 -0.83 -11.08 7.61
N VAL A 32 -0.89 -10.40 8.76
CA VAL A 32 -1.85 -10.72 9.83
C VAL A 32 -3.30 -10.65 9.31
N ARG A 33 -3.63 -9.62 8.51
CA ARG A 33 -4.96 -9.52 7.89
C ARG A 33 -5.26 -10.64 6.90
N ARG A 34 -4.26 -11.07 6.12
CA ARG A 34 -4.39 -12.19 5.18
C ARG A 34 -4.58 -13.51 5.92
N ARG A 35 -3.84 -13.73 7.02
CA ARG A 35 -3.93 -14.96 7.82
C ARG A 35 -5.19 -15.05 8.68
N ARG A 36 -5.88 -13.94 8.94
CA ARG A 36 -7.10 -13.90 9.78
C ARG A 36 -8.26 -14.73 9.18
N TYR A 37 -8.32 -14.85 7.87
CA TYR A 37 -9.36 -15.59 7.15
C TYR A 37 -8.70 -16.51 6.14
N ASP A 38 -9.32 -17.66 5.85
CA ASP A 38 -8.89 -18.49 4.73
C ASP A 38 -9.17 -17.74 3.42
N ASP A 39 -8.12 -17.37 2.70
CA ASP A 39 -8.20 -16.65 1.42
C ASP A 39 -7.78 -17.62 0.32
N PRO A 40 -8.71 -18.07 -0.54
CA PRO A 40 -8.41 -19.04 -1.58
C PRO A 40 -7.36 -18.46 -2.52
N THR A 41 -6.32 -19.23 -2.80
CA THR A 41 -5.28 -18.79 -3.72
C THR A 41 -5.91 -18.47 -5.10
N PRO A 42 -5.66 -17.26 -5.66
CA PRO A 42 -6.28 -16.89 -6.91
C PRO A 42 -5.80 -17.80 -8.05
N ASN A 43 -6.75 -18.28 -8.86
CA ASN A 43 -6.48 -19.06 -10.07
C ASN A 43 -5.68 -18.24 -11.11
N PHE A 44 -5.14 -18.92 -12.13
CA PHE A 44 -4.29 -18.29 -13.16
C PHE A 44 -4.98 -17.07 -13.82
N THR A 45 -6.24 -17.22 -14.19
CA THR A 45 -7.05 -16.16 -14.82
C THR A 45 -7.21 -14.95 -13.90
N GLY A 46 -7.48 -15.18 -12.61
CA GLY A 46 -7.59 -14.11 -11.60
C GLY A 46 -6.28 -13.36 -11.39
N ARG A 47 -5.14 -14.07 -11.40
CA ARG A 47 -3.80 -13.44 -11.35
C ARG A 47 -3.53 -12.60 -12.60
N LYS A 48 -3.82 -13.14 -13.78
CA LYS A 48 -3.67 -12.45 -15.07
C LYS A 48 -4.53 -11.19 -15.13
N PHE A 49 -5.79 -11.27 -14.72
CA PHE A 49 -6.71 -10.13 -14.71
C PHE A 49 -6.22 -8.99 -13.79
N LYS A 50 -5.78 -9.33 -12.56
CA LYS A 50 -5.20 -8.35 -11.63
C LYS A 50 -3.97 -7.67 -12.23
N LYS A 51 -3.07 -8.43 -12.86
CA LYS A 51 -1.85 -7.90 -13.52
C LYS A 51 -2.20 -6.95 -14.67
N VAL A 52 -3.08 -7.37 -15.58
CA VAL A 52 -3.51 -6.55 -16.73
C VAL A 52 -4.17 -5.26 -16.27
N ARG A 53 -5.03 -5.31 -15.25
CA ARG A 53 -5.65 -4.12 -14.66
C ARG A 53 -4.60 -3.15 -14.12
N GLY A 54 -3.59 -3.65 -13.41
CA GLY A 54 -2.49 -2.82 -12.89
C GLY A 54 -1.74 -2.09 -14.00
N ILE A 55 -1.41 -2.79 -15.09
CA ILE A 55 -0.73 -2.22 -16.27
C ILE A 55 -1.59 -1.12 -16.91
N LYS A 56 -2.89 -1.37 -17.13
CA LYS A 56 -3.82 -0.36 -17.70
C LYS A 56 -3.87 0.92 -16.86
N ILE A 57 -3.92 0.79 -15.54
CA ILE A 57 -3.93 1.95 -14.63
C ILE A 57 -2.60 2.72 -14.70
N ALA A 58 -1.47 2.01 -14.71
CA ALA A 58 -0.16 2.63 -14.81
C ALA A 58 0.02 3.41 -16.13
N LEU A 59 -0.39 2.80 -17.25
CA LEU A 59 -0.36 3.43 -18.57
C LEU A 59 -1.25 4.68 -18.61
N LYS A 60 -2.49 4.59 -18.12
CA LYS A 60 -3.40 5.74 -18.05
C LYS A 60 -2.80 6.89 -17.24
N ARG A 61 -2.20 6.59 -16.08
CA ARG A 61 -1.53 7.60 -15.23
C ARG A 61 -0.36 8.27 -15.95
N GLY A 62 0.52 7.48 -16.57
CA GLY A 62 1.66 8.02 -17.32
C GLY A 62 1.22 8.93 -18.47
N TRP A 63 0.14 8.53 -19.18
CA TRP A 63 -0.43 9.34 -20.25
C TRP A 63 -1.04 10.66 -19.74
N LEU A 64 -1.79 10.64 -18.65
CA LEU A 64 -2.37 11.84 -18.03
C LEU A 64 -1.28 12.84 -17.60
N ILE A 65 -0.20 12.33 -16.98
CA ILE A 65 0.95 13.14 -16.58
C ILE A 65 1.62 13.74 -17.82
N LYS A 66 1.89 12.93 -18.86
CA LYS A 66 2.55 13.38 -20.10
C LYS A 66 1.75 14.44 -20.85
N THR A 67 0.42 14.36 -20.80
CA THR A 67 -0.48 15.27 -21.53
C THR A 67 -0.91 16.49 -20.71
N GLY A 68 -0.48 16.60 -19.45
CA GLY A 68 -0.89 17.69 -18.56
C GLY A 68 -2.37 17.66 -18.15
N LYS A 69 -3.12 16.62 -18.52
CA LYS A 69 -4.56 16.45 -18.21
C LYS A 69 -4.81 15.84 -16.83
N ALA A 70 -3.76 15.70 -16.02
CA ALA A 70 -3.86 15.03 -14.73
C ALA A 70 -4.51 15.96 -13.70
N THR A 71 -5.67 15.57 -13.20
CA THR A 71 -6.37 16.31 -12.13
C THR A 71 -5.99 15.75 -10.76
N GLU A 72 -6.18 16.54 -9.70
CA GLU A 72 -5.95 16.07 -8.32
C GLU A 72 -6.86 14.88 -7.96
N GLU A 73 -8.04 14.81 -8.58
CA GLU A 73 -8.99 13.70 -8.42
C GLU A 73 -8.47 12.37 -9.00
N ASP A 74 -7.68 12.40 -10.07
CA ASP A 74 -7.13 11.20 -10.73
C ASP A 74 -6.15 10.41 -9.84
N PHE A 75 -5.49 11.11 -8.91
CA PHE A 75 -4.52 10.52 -7.98
C PHE A 75 -5.09 10.27 -6.59
N ARG A 76 -6.29 10.78 -6.31
CA ARG A 76 -6.91 10.63 -4.99
C ARG A 76 -7.15 9.15 -4.69
N PRO A 77 -6.68 8.62 -3.55
CA PRO A 77 -6.95 7.24 -3.19
C PRO A 77 -8.47 7.08 -2.99
N LYS A 78 -9.11 6.24 -3.81
CA LYS A 78 -10.51 5.88 -3.62
C LYS A 78 -10.67 5.33 -2.20
N ARG A 79 -11.42 6.04 -1.36
CA ARG A 79 -11.82 5.54 -0.03
C ARG A 79 -12.53 4.21 -0.27
N ARG A 80 -11.94 3.11 0.19
CA ARG A 80 -12.65 1.84 0.29
C ARG A 80 -13.75 2.07 1.32
N ARG A 81 -15.01 2.16 0.86
CA ARG A 81 -16.16 2.02 1.75
C ARG A 81 -15.99 0.66 2.44
N ARG A 82 -15.91 0.70 3.76
CA ARG A 82 -15.84 -0.52 4.59
C ARG A 82 -17.18 -1.24 4.51
#